data_AF-A0A2D9ILK0-F1
#
_entry.id   AF-A0A2D9ILK0-F1
#
_cell.length_a   1.000
_cell.length_b   1.000
_cell.length_c   1.000
_cell.angle_alpha   90.00
_cell.angle_beta   90.00
_cell.angle_gamma   90.00
#
_symmetry.space_group_name_H-M   'P 1'
#
loop_
_entity.id
_entity.type
_entity.pdbx_description
1 polymer ?
#
loop_
_entity_poly.entity_id
_entity_poly.type
_entity_poly.pdbx_seq_one_letter_code
_entity_poly.pdbx_strand_id
1 'polypeptide(L)'
;MIRIYLSLILMVFSLETLSDDHKKKGANKDMKKLKESMGYWKAEDCKNVSDAAGLFLYYSYEVLEESSELREAGKELQADKLGEGGVALSQVAANYAKTFEAFCKR
;
A
#
# COMPACT_ATOMS: atom_id res chain seq x y z
N MET A 1 23.61 38.18 -1.19
CA MET A 1 22.23 37.64 -1.17
C MET A 1 22.15 36.20 -0.65
N ILE A 2 23.03 35.28 -1.10
CA ILE A 2 23.10 33.89 -0.60
C ILE A 2 23.32 33.77 0.93
N ARG A 3 24.14 34.63 1.53
CA ARG A 3 24.39 34.62 2.99
C ARG A 3 23.16 34.99 3.84
N ILE A 4 22.28 35.84 3.33
CA ILE A 4 21.04 36.25 4.04
C ILE A 4 20.02 35.10 3.98
N TYR A 5 19.96 34.41 2.83
CA TYR A 5 19.12 33.23 2.64
C TYR A 5 19.53 32.05 3.55
N LEU A 6 20.84 31.80 3.71
CA LEU A 6 21.34 30.76 4.62
C LEU A 6 21.02 31.04 6.09
N SER A 7 21.13 32.30 6.52
CA SER A 7 20.78 32.70 7.90
C SER A 7 19.28 32.60 8.20
N LEU A 8 18.42 32.86 7.20
CA LEU A 8 16.97 32.70 7.33
C LEU A 8 16.54 31.23 7.44
N ILE A 9 17.19 30.32 6.70
CA ILE A 9 16.92 28.88 6.77
C ILE A 9 17.29 28.29 8.13
N LEU A 10 18.40 28.74 8.74
CA LEU A 10 18.84 28.30 10.06
C LEU A 10 17.92 28.75 11.22
N MET A 11 17.28 29.93 11.10
CA MET A 11 16.33 30.40 12.10
C MET A 11 14.98 29.66 12.05
N VAL A 12 14.56 29.18 10.88
CA VAL A 12 13.31 28.37 10.77
C VAL A 12 13.48 26.98 11.38
N PHE A 13 14.67 26.37 11.27
CA PHE A 13 14.95 25.06 11.86
C PHE A 13 15.05 25.06 13.40
N SER A 14 15.34 26.21 14.01
CA SER A 14 15.53 26.30 15.47
C SER A 14 14.22 26.37 16.27
N LEU A 15 13.08 26.63 15.62
CA LEU A 15 11.78 26.76 16.30
C LEU A 15 11.03 25.44 16.47
N GLU A 16 11.45 24.36 15.82
CA GLU A 16 10.73 23.08 15.84
C GLU A 16 11.27 22.07 16.89
N THR A 17 12.40 22.34 17.53
CA THR A 17 12.99 21.42 18.52
C THR A 17 12.82 21.91 19.96
N LEU A 18 11.58 22.07 20.41
CA LEU A 18 11.27 21.97 21.84
C LEU A 18 9.85 21.43 22.06
N SER A 19 9.55 20.26 21.50
CA SER A 19 8.33 19.52 21.82
C SER A 19 8.68 18.28 22.62
N ASP A 20 8.33 18.31 23.90
CA ASP A 20 8.33 17.23 24.88
C ASP A 20 8.06 15.82 24.27
N ASP A 21 9.13 15.07 24.03
CA ASP A 21 9.17 13.81 23.26
C ASP A 21 8.42 12.66 24.00
N HIS A 22 8.38 12.72 25.33
CA HIS A 22 7.79 11.67 26.16
C HIS A 22 6.25 11.64 26.10
N LYS A 23 5.58 12.79 26.04
CA LYS A 23 4.11 12.88 26.03
C LYS A 23 3.51 12.41 24.70
N LYS A 24 4.18 12.68 23.58
CA LYS A 24 3.78 12.21 22.24
C LYS A 24 3.95 10.70 22.07
N LYS A 25 5.03 10.11 22.62
CA LYS A 25 5.23 8.65 22.62
C LYS A 25 4.14 7.89 23.37
N GLY A 26 3.70 8.40 24.53
CA GLY A 26 2.60 7.82 25.31
C GLY A 26 1.29 7.81 24.53
N ALA A 27 0.86 8.97 24.03
CA ALA A 27 -0.39 9.10 23.27
C ALA A 27 -0.43 8.23 21.99
N ASN A 28 0.71 8.06 21.30
CA ASN A 28 0.79 7.19 20.13
C ASN A 28 0.64 5.70 20.50
N LYS A 29 1.27 5.28 21.60
CA LYS A 29 1.15 3.91 22.12
C LYS A 29 -0.28 3.58 22.55
N ASP A 30 -0.95 4.52 23.23
CA ASP A 30 -2.34 4.34 23.68
C ASP A 30 -3.31 4.26 22.50
N MET A 31 -3.13 5.13 21.51
CA MET A 31 -3.90 5.11 20.25
C MET A 31 -3.68 3.81 19.46
N LYS A 32 -2.44 3.30 19.39
CA LYS A 32 -2.13 2.02 18.75
C LYS A 32 -2.85 0.87 19.46
N LYS A 33 -2.78 0.80 20.79
CA LYS A 33 -3.43 -0.24 21.59
C LYS A 33 -4.95 -0.19 21.47
N LEU A 34 -5.54 1.00 21.44
CA LEU A 34 -6.97 1.18 21.22
C LEU A 34 -7.40 0.64 19.84
N LYS A 35 -6.66 0.97 18.78
CA LYS A 35 -6.94 0.47 17.42
C LYS A 35 -6.87 -1.04 17.34
N GLU A 36 -5.82 -1.65 17.89
CA GLU A 36 -5.69 -3.11 17.95
C GLU A 36 -6.84 -3.73 18.74
N SER A 37 -7.31 -3.10 19.83
CA SER A 37 -8.47 -3.58 20.59
C SER A 37 -9.81 -3.45 19.85
N MET A 38 -9.91 -2.55 18.86
CA MET A 38 -11.07 -2.38 17.99
C MET A 38 -11.03 -3.32 16.77
N GLY A 39 -10.03 -4.18 16.65
CA GLY A 39 -9.89 -5.13 15.55
C GLY A 39 -9.11 -4.61 14.34
N TYR A 40 -8.55 -3.39 14.42
CA TYR A 40 -7.64 -2.90 13.37
C TYR A 40 -6.31 -3.65 13.42
N TRP A 41 -5.77 -3.95 12.25
CA TRP A 41 -4.48 -4.61 12.14
C TRP A 41 -3.30 -3.65 12.37
N LYS A 42 -2.13 -4.22 12.65
CA LYS A 42 -0.91 -3.45 12.78
C LYS A 42 -0.54 -2.84 11.43
N ALA A 43 0.14 -1.70 11.45
CA ALA A 43 0.55 -1.01 10.23
C ALA A 43 1.39 -1.89 9.29
N GLU A 44 2.24 -2.76 9.84
CA GLU A 44 3.04 -3.73 9.07
C GLU A 44 2.17 -4.76 8.35
N ASP A 45 1.20 -5.35 9.05
CA ASP A 45 0.25 -6.29 8.45
C ASP A 45 -0.58 -5.62 7.35
N CYS A 46 -1.01 -4.37 7.57
CA CYS A 46 -1.71 -3.57 6.58
C CYS A 46 -0.84 -3.27 5.34
N LYS A 47 0.46 -3.01 5.53
CA LYS A 47 1.40 -2.85 4.41
C LYS A 47 1.48 -4.15 3.62
N ASN A 48 1.63 -5.29 4.30
CA ASN A 48 1.72 -6.61 3.64
C ASN A 48 0.48 -6.92 2.81
N VAL A 49 -0.72 -6.63 3.33
CA VAL A 49 -1.99 -6.78 2.59
C VAL A 49 -2.03 -5.89 1.35
N SER A 50 -1.63 -4.62 1.49
CA SER A 50 -1.59 -3.67 0.36
C SER A 50 -0.57 -4.07 -0.70
N ASP A 51 0.62 -4.51 -0.28
CA ASP A 51 1.66 -4.99 -1.19
C ASP A 51 1.18 -6.24 -1.95
N ALA A 52 0.52 -7.18 -1.25
CA ALA A 52 -0.04 -8.37 -1.86
C ALA A 52 -1.13 -8.03 -2.89
N ALA A 53 -2.01 -7.08 -2.59
CA ALA A 53 -3.01 -6.59 -3.56
C ALA A 53 -2.33 -6.08 -4.84
N GLY A 54 -1.28 -5.26 -4.70
CA GLY A 54 -0.50 -4.76 -5.84
C GLY A 54 0.19 -5.87 -6.62
N LEU A 55 0.80 -6.85 -5.93
CA LEU A 55 1.50 -7.97 -6.55
C LEU A 55 0.57 -8.85 -7.39
N PHE A 56 -0.59 -9.23 -6.84
CA PHE A 56 -1.56 -10.05 -7.58
C PHE A 56 -2.17 -9.29 -8.75
N LEU A 57 -2.37 -7.97 -8.62
CA LEU A 57 -2.83 -7.14 -9.73
C LEU A 57 -1.79 -7.04 -10.84
N TYR A 58 -0.51 -6.92 -10.48
CA TYR A 58 0.59 -6.94 -11.46
C TYR A 58 0.63 -8.26 -12.23
N TYR A 59 0.61 -9.41 -11.55
CA TYR A 59 0.60 -10.70 -12.25
C TYR A 59 -0.68 -10.94 -13.06
N SER A 60 -1.82 -10.42 -12.59
CA SER A 60 -3.05 -10.42 -13.39
C SER A 60 -2.84 -9.71 -14.72
N TYR A 61 -2.21 -8.54 -14.72
CA TYR A 61 -1.89 -7.80 -15.95
C TYR A 61 -0.98 -8.61 -16.88
N GLU A 62 0.15 -9.13 -16.40
CA GLU A 62 1.10 -9.89 -17.22
C GLU A 62 0.45 -11.12 -17.89
N VAL A 63 -0.36 -11.87 -17.13
CA VAL A 63 -1.05 -13.05 -17.63
C VAL A 63 -2.13 -12.69 -18.67
N LEU A 64 -2.83 -11.56 -18.48
CA LEU A 64 -3.82 -11.07 -19.43
C LEU A 64 -3.17 -10.51 -20.71
N GLU A 65 -1.98 -9.91 -20.60
CA GLU A 65 -1.19 -9.48 -21.75
C GLU A 65 -0.76 -10.69 -22.58
N GLU A 66 -0.20 -11.74 -21.95
CA GLU A 66 0.15 -12.99 -22.64
C GLU A 66 -1.08 -13.68 -23.27
N SER A 67 -2.22 -13.67 -22.57
CA SER A 67 -3.50 -14.15 -23.12
C SER A 67 -3.89 -13.39 -24.40
N SER A 68 -3.70 -12.06 -24.43
CA SER A 68 -3.97 -11.23 -25.61
C SER A 68 -3.05 -11.59 -26.78
N GLU A 69 -1.75 -11.74 -26.54
CA GLU A 69 -0.76 -12.13 -27.55
C GLU A 69 -1.08 -13.50 -28.16
N LEU A 70 -1.49 -14.48 -27.34
CA LEU A 70 -1.90 -15.80 -27.80
C LEU A 70 -3.15 -15.73 -28.69
N ARG A 71 -4.08 -14.84 -28.38
CA ARG A 71 -5.30 -14.64 -29.18
C ARG A 71 -4.97 -14.02 -30.53
N GLU A 72 -4.10 -13.02 -30.56
CA GLU A 72 -3.60 -12.43 -31.82
C GLU A 72 -2.86 -13.47 -32.67
N ALA A 73 -2.22 -14.46 -32.06
CA ALA A 73 -1.59 -15.59 -32.72
C ALA A 73 -2.56 -16.74 -33.11
N GLY A 74 -3.87 -16.60 -32.88
CA GLY A 74 -4.89 -17.60 -33.21
C GLY A 74 -4.92 -18.83 -32.30
N LYS A 75 -4.32 -18.75 -31.09
CA LYS A 75 -4.23 -19.84 -30.11
C LYS A 75 -5.33 -19.74 -29.05
N GLU A 76 -6.58 -19.70 -29.47
CA GLU A 76 -7.75 -19.40 -28.61
C GLU A 76 -7.81 -20.23 -27.32
N LEU A 77 -7.66 -21.56 -27.39
CA LEU A 77 -7.75 -22.40 -26.18
C LEU A 77 -6.67 -22.08 -25.12
N GLN A 78 -5.49 -21.63 -25.54
CA GLN A 78 -4.42 -21.24 -24.61
C GLN A 78 -4.67 -19.83 -24.08
N ALA A 79 -5.12 -18.92 -24.95
CA ALA A 79 -5.53 -17.58 -24.57
C ALA A 79 -6.64 -17.61 -23.51
N ASP A 80 -7.69 -18.43 -23.69
CA ASP A 80 -8.80 -18.57 -22.75
C ASP A 80 -8.33 -19.06 -21.38
N LYS A 81 -7.46 -20.08 -21.35
CA LYS A 81 -6.89 -20.61 -20.10
C LYS A 81 -6.07 -19.57 -19.34
N LEU A 82 -5.22 -18.80 -20.03
CA LEU A 82 -4.50 -17.71 -19.39
C LEU A 82 -5.44 -16.59 -18.96
N GLY A 83 -6.44 -16.26 -19.78
CA GLY A 83 -7.45 -15.24 -19.48
C GLY A 83 -8.18 -15.53 -18.17
N GLU A 84 -8.63 -16.77 -17.98
CA GLU A 84 -9.23 -17.24 -16.72
C GLU A 84 -8.28 -17.07 -15.53
N GLY A 85 -7.01 -17.43 -15.69
CA GLY A 85 -5.98 -17.25 -14.66
C GLY A 85 -5.74 -15.79 -14.30
N GLY A 86 -5.65 -14.91 -15.31
CA GLY A 86 -5.51 -13.48 -15.13
C GLY A 86 -6.69 -12.85 -14.39
N VAL A 87 -7.92 -13.26 -14.74
CA VAL A 87 -9.13 -12.83 -14.03
C VAL A 87 -9.12 -13.32 -12.58
N ALA A 88 -8.76 -14.58 -12.33
CA ALA A 88 -8.68 -15.13 -10.97
C ALA A 88 -7.69 -14.34 -10.10
N LEU A 89 -6.50 -13.99 -10.63
CA LEU A 89 -5.52 -13.15 -9.94
C LEU A 89 -6.08 -11.76 -9.62
N SER A 90 -6.83 -11.15 -10.54
CA SER A 90 -7.47 -9.84 -10.30
C SER A 90 -8.47 -9.90 -9.13
N GLN A 91 -9.21 -11.00 -9.01
CA GLN A 91 -10.17 -11.21 -7.92
C GLN A 91 -9.44 -11.41 -6.58
N VAL A 92 -8.32 -12.13 -6.58
CA VAL A 92 -7.46 -12.25 -5.39
C VAL A 92 -6.95 -10.87 -4.96
N ALA A 93 -6.45 -10.05 -5.90
CA ALA A 93 -6.02 -8.69 -5.62
C ALA A 93 -7.15 -7.84 -5.01
N ALA A 94 -8.36 -7.93 -5.57
CA ALA A 94 -9.53 -7.24 -5.05
C ALA A 94 -9.91 -7.70 -3.63
N ASN A 95 -9.76 -8.99 -3.32
CA ASN A 95 -10.00 -9.53 -1.98
C ASN A 95 -8.99 -9.02 -0.94
N TYR A 96 -7.71 -8.89 -1.31
CA TYR A 96 -6.71 -8.24 -0.46
C TYR A 96 -7.04 -6.75 -0.25
N ALA A 97 -7.45 -6.04 -1.31
CA ALA A 97 -7.90 -4.66 -1.16
C ALA A 97 -9.10 -4.55 -0.20
N LYS A 98 -10.08 -5.46 -0.29
CA LYS A 98 -11.22 -5.51 0.65
C LYS A 98 -10.81 -5.82 2.08
N THR A 99 -9.81 -6.67 2.26
CA THR A 99 -9.21 -6.95 3.58
C THR A 99 -8.57 -5.68 4.15
N PHE A 100 -7.85 -4.90 3.33
CA PHE A 100 -7.33 -3.61 3.75
C PHE A 100 -8.46 -2.64 4.14
N GLU A 101 -9.53 -2.57 3.35
CA GLU A 101 -10.68 -1.72 3.70
C GLU A 101 -11.32 -2.10 5.03
N ALA A 102 -11.45 -3.40 5.31
CA ALA A 102 -12.09 -3.89 6.52
C ALA A 102 -11.23 -3.71 7.78
N PHE A 103 -9.92 -3.91 7.68
CA PHE A 103 -9.05 -4.02 8.87
C PHE A 103 -8.01 -2.90 9.01
N CYS A 104 -7.82 -2.08 7.99
CA CYS A 104 -6.73 -1.09 7.93
C CYS A 104 -7.18 0.34 7.62
N LYS A 105 -8.27 0.50 6.88
CA LYS A 105 -8.81 1.81 6.48
C LYS A 105 -9.50 2.48 7.67
N ARG A 106 -9.21 3.76 7.88
CA ARG A 106 -9.74 4.58 8.97
C ARG A 106 -10.83 5.51 8.47
#